data_AF-A0A6M2CPC9-F1
#
_entry.id   AF-A0A6M2CPC9-F1
#
_cell.length_a   1.000
_cell.length_b   1.000
_cell.length_c   1.000
_cell.angle_alpha   90.00
_cell.angle_beta   90.00
_cell.angle_gamma   90.00
#
_symmetry.space_group_name_H-M   'P 1'
#
loop_
_entity.id
_entity.type
_entity.pdbx_description
1 polymer ?
#
loop_
_entity_poly.entity_id
_entity_poly.type
_entity_poly.pdbx_seq_one_letter_code
_entity_poly.pdbx_strand_id
1 'polypeptide(L)'
;DGATFDYKKGDLLYLKFKFVDNTLTSEILEGPGNFKTKAWLERVVIAGYPTRPSDVQLVTSKGTQSLQFTYEEKEQLLRVRKPGVNIAEKWTLKILS
;
A
#
# COMPACT_ATOMS: atom_id res chain seq x y z
N ASP A 1 -4.77 19.53 2.78
CA ASP A 1 -6.22 19.32 2.53
C ASP A 1 -6.62 19.45 1.06
N GLY A 2 -5.74 19.91 0.18
CA GLY A 2 -6.03 20.10 -1.25
C GLY A 2 -6.48 21.52 -1.63
N ALA A 3 -6.64 22.42 -0.65
CA ALA A 3 -7.11 23.78 -0.89
C ALA A 3 -6.32 24.86 -0.11
N THR A 4 -5.84 24.58 1.09
CA THR A 4 -5.10 25.55 1.91
C THR A 4 -3.59 25.44 1.70
N PHE A 5 -2.85 26.40 2.26
CA PHE A 5 -1.40 26.38 2.32
C PHE A 5 -0.84 25.67 3.57
N ASP A 6 -1.66 24.93 4.34
CA ASP A 6 -1.20 24.29 5.58
C ASP A 6 -0.14 23.21 5.35
N TYR A 7 -0.03 22.68 4.12
CA TYR A 7 1.10 21.82 3.73
C TYR A 7 2.46 22.50 3.96
N LYS A 8 2.56 23.83 3.85
CA LYS A 8 3.80 24.58 4.15
C LYS A 8 4.20 24.53 5.62
N LYS A 9 3.26 24.17 6.50
CA LYS A 9 3.47 23.97 7.94
C LYS A 9 3.75 22.49 8.28
N GLY A 10 3.83 21.61 7.29
CA GLY A 10 3.98 20.17 7.45
C GLY A 10 2.67 19.39 7.49
N ASP A 11 1.51 20.03 7.28
CA ASP A 11 0.20 19.35 7.24
C ASP A 11 -0.05 18.70 5.87
N LEU A 12 0.78 17.71 5.54
CA LEU A 12 0.76 16.93 4.30
C LEU A 12 1.09 15.48 4.57
N LEU A 13 0.91 14.60 3.58
CA LEU A 13 1.51 13.27 3.59
C LEU A 13 2.33 13.11 2.33
N TYR A 14 3.63 12.96 2.49
CA TYR A 14 4.52 12.59 1.39
C TYR A 14 5.00 11.16 1.60
N LEU A 15 4.63 10.28 0.68
CA LEU A 15 4.81 8.84 0.82
C LEU A 15 5.72 8.31 -0.27
N LYS A 16 6.50 7.29 0.08
CA LYS A 16 7.28 6.49 -0.84
C LYS A 16 6.78 5.05 -0.80
N PHE A 17 6.47 4.52 -1.97
CA PHE A 17 6.22 3.10 -2.16
C PHE A 17 7.43 2.45 -2.81
N LYS A 18 7.86 1.30 -2.29
CA LYS A 18 8.98 0.53 -2.86
C LYS A 18 8.56 -0.92 -3.03
N PHE A 19 8.72 -1.44 -4.25
CA PHE A 19 8.54 -2.87 -4.55
C PHE A 19 9.90 -3.52 -4.79
N VAL A 20 10.28 -4.47 -3.96
CA VAL A 20 11.52 -5.25 -4.08
C VAL A 20 11.34 -6.58 -3.36
N ASP A 21 11.93 -7.66 -3.88
CA ASP A 21 11.90 -8.99 -3.26
C ASP A 21 10.48 -9.43 -2.84
N ASN A 22 9.54 -9.36 -3.79
CA ASN A 22 8.12 -9.69 -3.62
C ASN A 22 7.43 -8.93 -2.47
N THR A 23 7.96 -7.76 -2.11
CA THR A 23 7.49 -6.96 -0.99
C THR A 23 7.25 -5.52 -1.43
N LEU A 24 6.01 -5.03 -1.25
CA LEU A 24 5.65 -3.63 -1.41
C LEU A 24 5.59 -2.95 -0.03
N THR A 25 6.44 -1.97 0.21
CA THR A 25 6.45 -1.20 1.48
C THR A 25 5.93 0.21 1.29
N SER A 26 5.33 0.75 2.36
CA SER A 26 4.97 2.16 2.49
C SER A 26 5.86 2.85 3.53
N GLU A 27 6.43 3.98 3.12
CA GLU A 27 7.25 4.85 3.95
C GLU A 27 6.70 6.29 3.93
N ILE A 28 6.60 6.91 5.10
CA ILE A 28 6.25 8.34 5.22
C ILE A 28 7.56 9.12 5.21
N LEU A 29 7.77 9.92 4.16
CA LEU A 29 8.95 10.77 4.01
C LEU A 29 8.78 12.14 4.69
N GLU A 30 7.55 12.67 4.69
CA GLU A 30 7.22 13.95 5.33
C GLU A 30 5.76 13.96 5.80
N GLY A 31 5.49 14.70 6.89
CA GLY A 31 4.19 14.78 7.54
C GLY A 31 4.00 13.80 8.72
N PRO A 32 2.77 13.56 9.20
CA PRO A 32 1.54 14.23 8.77
C PRO A 32 1.34 15.64 9.35
N GLY A 33 2.17 16.09 10.30
CA GLY A 33 1.82 17.26 11.11
C GLY A 33 0.46 17.04 11.78
N ASN A 34 -0.48 17.96 11.57
CA ASN A 34 -1.88 17.84 11.98
C ASN A 34 -2.81 17.26 10.89
N PHE A 35 -2.27 16.92 9.72
CA PHE A 35 -3.06 16.37 8.63
C PHE A 35 -3.68 15.02 9.02
N LYS A 36 -5.01 14.94 8.92
CA LYS A 36 -5.77 13.71 9.14
C LYS A 36 -6.50 13.34 7.86
N THR A 37 -6.50 12.07 7.52
CA THR A 37 -7.20 11.57 6.34
C THR A 37 -7.96 10.28 6.63
N LYS A 38 -9.12 10.13 6.00
CA LYS A 38 -9.89 8.88 5.94
C LYS A 38 -9.48 8.03 4.72
N ALA A 39 -8.55 8.51 3.89
CA ALA A 39 -8.08 7.79 2.73
C ALA A 39 -7.39 6.50 3.15
N TRP A 40 -7.69 5.42 2.42
CA TRP A 40 -7.21 4.08 2.69
C TRP A 40 -6.82 3.39 1.39
N LEU A 41 -5.93 2.40 1.48
CA LEU A 41 -5.47 1.64 0.32
C LEU A 41 -6.54 0.64 -0.13
N GLU A 42 -7.22 0.94 -1.23
CA GLU A 42 -8.33 0.11 -1.73
C GLU A 42 -7.91 -1.10 -2.57
N ARG A 43 -6.82 -0.96 -3.34
CA ARG A 43 -6.37 -1.97 -4.28
C ARG A 43 -4.89 -1.76 -4.59
N VAL A 44 -4.18 -2.87 -4.79
CA VAL A 44 -2.84 -2.87 -5.40
C VAL A 44 -2.90 -3.70 -6.66
N VAL A 45 -2.36 -3.18 -7.75
CA VAL A 45 -2.24 -3.88 -9.03
C VAL A 45 -0.76 -3.90 -9.41
N ILE A 46 -0.22 -5.10 -9.61
CA ILE A 46 1.17 -5.31 -10.01
C ILE A 46 1.16 -5.94 -11.39
N ALA A 47 1.63 -5.19 -12.38
CA ALA A 47 1.82 -5.67 -13.74
C ALA A 47 3.19 -6.34 -13.88
N GLY A 48 3.26 -7.38 -14.72
CA GLY A 48 4.49 -8.16 -14.92
C GLY A 48 4.88 -9.02 -13.71
N TYR A 49 3.94 -9.34 -12.81
CA TYR A 49 4.23 -10.26 -11.72
C TYR A 49 4.36 -11.68 -12.30
N PRO A 50 5.47 -12.39 -12.10
CA PRO A 50 5.89 -13.48 -12.99
C PRO A 50 5.06 -14.76 -12.84
N THR A 51 4.54 -15.04 -11.65
CA THR A 51 3.84 -16.29 -11.33
C THR A 51 2.65 -16.04 -10.43
N ARG A 52 1.69 -16.98 -10.39
CA ARG A 52 0.57 -16.91 -9.45
C ARG A 52 1.12 -17.02 -8.00
N PRO A 53 0.81 -16.06 -7.10
CA PRO A 53 1.15 -16.19 -5.68
C PRO A 53 0.41 -17.34 -4.99
N SER A 54 1.00 -17.92 -3.95
CA SER A 54 0.34 -18.83 -3.02
C SER A 54 -0.49 -18.09 -1.98
N ASP A 55 -0.03 -16.91 -1.54
CA ASP A 55 -0.73 -16.00 -0.62
C ASP A 55 -0.26 -14.55 -0.82
N VAL A 56 -1.06 -13.59 -0.37
CA VAL A 56 -0.68 -12.18 -0.28
C VAL A 56 -1.00 -11.69 1.13
N GLN A 57 0.01 -11.21 1.86
CA GLN A 57 -0.13 -10.84 3.26
C GLN A 57 0.07 -9.34 3.47
N LEU A 58 -0.85 -8.71 4.19
CA LEU A 58 -0.69 -7.36 4.70
C LEU A 58 -0.14 -7.40 6.12
N VAL A 59 0.98 -6.73 6.34
CA VAL A 59 1.63 -6.55 7.64
C VAL A 59 1.47 -5.09 8.07
N THR A 60 0.94 -4.90 9.27
CA THR A 60 0.75 -3.59 9.92
C THR A 60 1.20 -3.65 11.38
N SER A 61 1.13 -2.53 12.09
CA SER A 61 1.33 -2.50 13.55
C SER A 61 0.32 -3.36 14.33
N LYS A 62 -0.84 -3.67 13.74
CA LYS A 62 -1.90 -4.50 14.34
C LYS A 62 -1.70 -6.00 14.09
N GLY A 63 -0.70 -6.37 13.31
CA GLY A 63 -0.41 -7.76 12.94
C GLY A 63 -0.45 -8.02 11.43
N THR A 64 -0.49 -9.31 11.09
CA THR A 64 -0.47 -9.82 9.72
C THR A 64 -1.81 -10.45 9.37
N GLN A 65 -2.31 -10.20 8.15
CA GLN A 65 -3.51 -10.82 7.61
C GLN A 65 -3.33 -11.21 6.14
N SER A 66 -3.88 -12.34 5.72
CA SER A 66 -3.95 -12.72 4.31
C SER A 66 -5.03 -11.92 3.59
N LEU A 67 -4.77 -11.57 2.34
CA LEU A 67 -5.66 -10.80 1.49
C LEU A 67 -6.16 -11.64 0.32
N GLN A 68 -7.37 -11.31 -0.13
CA GLN A 68 -7.88 -11.84 -1.39
C GLN A 68 -7.14 -11.21 -2.56
N PHE A 69 -6.81 -12.03 -3.56
CA PHE A 69 -6.23 -11.57 -4.81
C PHE A 69 -6.78 -12.33 -6.01
N THR A 70 -6.65 -11.74 -7.19
CA THR A 70 -6.78 -12.44 -8.48
C THR A 70 -5.46 -12.33 -9.24
N TYR A 71 -5.14 -13.34 -10.04
CA TYR A 71 -3.97 -13.33 -10.90
C TYR A 71 -4.38 -13.76 -12.31
N GLU A 72 -4.14 -12.86 -13.27
CA GLU A 72 -4.39 -13.11 -14.68
C GLU A 72 -3.09 -13.49 -15.37
N GLU A 73 -2.91 -14.78 -15.63
CA GLU A 73 -1.63 -15.35 -16.09
C GLU A 73 -1.21 -14.82 -17.46
N LYS A 74 -2.15 -14.66 -18.39
CA LYS A 74 -1.87 -14.14 -19.74
C LYS A 74 -1.36 -12.70 -19.74
N GLU A 75 -1.79 -11.91 -18.76
CA GLU A 75 -1.42 -10.49 -18.62
C GLU A 75 -0.33 -10.28 -17.56
N GLN A 76 0.08 -11.35 -16.86
CA GLN A 76 0.98 -11.30 -15.70
C GLN A 76 0.53 -10.24 -14.68
N LEU A 77 -0.78 -10.22 -14.39
CA LEU A 77 -1.40 -9.14 -13.64
C LEU A 77 -1.94 -9.64 -12.30
N LEU A 78 -1.31 -9.21 -11.21
CA LEU A 78 -1.76 -9.48 -9.84
C LEU A 78 -2.63 -8.33 -9.32
N ARG A 79 -3.86 -8.63 -8.91
CA ARG A 79 -4.79 -7.66 -8.30
C ARG A 79 -5.07 -8.05 -6.86
N VAL A 80 -4.57 -7.28 -5.91
CA VAL A 80 -4.80 -7.46 -4.47
C VAL A 80 -5.99 -6.61 -4.05
N ARG A 81 -7.02 -7.23 -3.46
CA ARG A 81 -8.30 -6.59 -3.15
C ARG A 81 -8.37 -6.16 -1.69
N LYS A 82 -8.75 -4.89 -1.47
CA LYS A 82 -9.07 -4.32 -0.15
C LYS A 82 -8.01 -4.55 0.94
N PRO A 83 -6.75 -4.07 0.78
CA PRO A 83 -5.82 -4.00 1.91
C PRO A 83 -6.41 -3.26 3.12
N GLY A 84 -7.20 -2.20 2.91
CA GLY A 84 -8.03 -1.62 3.98
C GLY A 84 -7.25 -0.78 5.01
N VAL A 85 -5.96 -0.58 4.82
CA VAL A 85 -5.09 0.19 5.72
C VAL A 85 -5.17 1.69 5.40
N ASN A 86 -5.14 2.53 6.44
CA ASN A 86 -5.09 3.97 6.26
C ASN A 86 -3.79 4.37 5.55
N ILE A 87 -3.86 5.29 4.59
CA ILE A 87 -2.69 5.67 3.79
C ILE A 87 -1.62 6.41 4.62
N ALA A 88 -2.01 6.96 5.78
CA ALA A 88 -1.12 7.60 6.74
C ALA A 88 -0.44 6.63 7.72
N GLU A 89 -0.70 5.32 7.61
CA GLU A 89 -0.06 4.29 8.42
C GLU A 89 1.08 3.61 7.65
N LYS A 90 2.09 3.12 8.37
CA LYS A 90 3.10 2.23 7.78
C LYS A 90 2.51 0.84 7.56
N TRP A 91 2.69 0.30 6.37
CA TRP A 91 2.23 -1.02 5.99
C TRP A 91 3.17 -1.68 4.99
N THR A 92 3.13 -3.01 4.95
CA THR A 92 3.89 -3.83 4.02
C THR A 92 2.98 -4.89 3.43
N LEU A 93 3.00 -5.06 2.12
CA LEU A 93 2.40 -6.18 1.42
C LEU A 93 3.49 -7.16 1.01
N LYS A 94 3.36 -8.41 1.45
CA LYS A 94 4.25 -9.52 1.07
C LYS A 94 3.51 -10.45 0.11
N ILE A 95 4.16 -10.83 -0.97
CA ILE A 95 3.62 -11.76 -1.96
C ILE A 95 4.40 -13.06 -1.81
N LEU A 96 3.71 -14.13 -1.46
CA LEU A 96 4.32 -15.44 -1.23
C LEU A 96 4.17 -16.28 -2.50
N SER A 97 5.23 -17.00 -2.86
CA SER A 97 5.25 -17.93 -4.00
C SER A 97 4.69 -19.30 -3.62
#